data_AF-A0A518UC13-F1
#
_entry.id   AF-A0A518UC13-F1
#
_cell.length_a   1.000
_cell.length_b   1.000
_cell.length_c   1.000
_cell.angle_alpha   90.00
_cell.angle_beta   90.00
_cell.angle_gamma   90.00
#
_symmetry.space_group_name_H-M   'P 1'
#
loop_
_entity.id
_entity.type
_entity.pdbx_description
1 polymer ?
#
loop_
_entity_poly.entity_id
_entity_poly.type
_entity_poly.pdbx_seq_one_letter_code
_entity_poly.pdbx_strand_id
1 'polypeptide(L)'
;MRFLAKMFGPKSKYDSSLPYTYEARVPLFDDGGEYKSYFSDTICGLLAHLHRQGIRPDGVSLLEIYRETDTPIDARLLVSPTGEWLFKPDLCHALASHYPGHIHDSDCSFSDRIPHPAGP
;
A
#
# COMPACT_ATOMS: atom_id res chain seq x y z
N MET A 1 7.35 18.60 -27.06
CA MET A 1 5.94 18.33 -26.68
C MET A 1 5.90 17.68 -25.31
N ARG A 2 5.54 18.41 -24.24
CA ARG A 2 5.66 17.91 -22.85
C ARG A 2 4.45 18.27 -21.97
N PHE A 3 3.27 18.42 -22.58
CA PHE A 3 2.08 18.96 -21.90
C PHE A 3 0.81 18.08 -21.94
N LEU A 4 0.81 16.92 -22.60
CA LEU A 4 -0.36 16.01 -22.62
C LEU A 4 -0.28 14.83 -21.63
N ALA A 5 0.91 14.49 -21.14
CA ALA A 5 1.09 13.40 -20.16
C ALA A 5 0.60 13.76 -18.74
N LYS A 6 0.18 15.01 -18.49
CA LYS A 6 -0.33 15.48 -17.20
C LYS A 6 -1.85 15.37 -17.03
N MET A 7 -2.58 14.97 -18.09
CA MET A 7 -4.06 14.92 -18.05
C MET A 7 -4.61 13.52 -17.73
N PHE A 8 -3.81 12.48 -17.94
CA PHE A 8 -4.07 11.09 -17.55
C PHE A 8 -3.15 10.83 -16.36
N GLY A 9 -3.66 10.29 -15.24
CA GLY A 9 -2.91 10.13 -13.99
C GLY A 9 -1.68 9.20 -14.11
N PRO A 10 -1.11 8.72 -12.99
CA PRO A 10 0.00 7.76 -13.01
C PRO A 10 -0.28 6.60 -13.97
N LYS A 11 0.66 6.28 -14.86
CA LYS A 11 0.49 5.25 -15.88
C LYS A 11 0.22 3.88 -15.26
N SER A 12 0.88 3.61 -14.14
CA SER A 12 0.70 2.39 -13.36
C SER A 12 -0.72 2.19 -12.81
N LYS A 13 -1.59 3.22 -12.78
CA LYS A 13 -3.01 3.05 -12.41
C LYS A 13 -3.86 2.45 -13.53
N TYR A 14 -3.36 2.46 -14.76
CA TYR A 14 -4.03 1.85 -15.91
C TYR A 14 -3.53 0.42 -16.19
N ASP A 15 -2.50 -0.02 -15.47
CA ASP A 15 -2.02 -1.40 -15.52
C ASP A 15 -2.93 -2.29 -14.66
N SER A 16 -3.56 -3.28 -15.29
CA SER A 16 -4.53 -4.14 -14.63
C SER A 16 -3.93 -5.21 -13.73
N SER A 17 -2.61 -5.45 -13.78
CA SER A 17 -1.94 -6.34 -12.82
C SER A 17 -1.58 -5.64 -11.52
N LEU A 18 -1.73 -4.31 -11.44
CA LEU A 18 -1.41 -3.51 -10.26
C LEU A 18 -2.68 -3.04 -9.54
N PRO A 19 -2.66 -2.96 -8.20
CA PRO A 19 -3.79 -2.42 -7.46
C PRO A 19 -3.92 -0.93 -7.75
N TYR A 20 -5.15 -0.42 -7.73
CA TYR A 20 -5.42 0.99 -7.93
C TYR A 20 -4.96 1.83 -6.74
N THR A 21 -5.29 1.36 -5.53
CA THR A 21 -4.93 1.99 -4.26
C THR A 21 -4.87 0.91 -3.16
N TYR A 22 -4.43 1.31 -1.98
CA TYR A 22 -4.34 0.47 -0.79
C TYR A 22 -5.15 1.09 0.34
N GLU A 23 -5.79 0.25 1.16
CA GLU A 23 -6.53 0.67 2.36
C GLU A 23 -5.95 -0.04 3.59
N ALA A 24 -5.80 0.69 4.69
CA ALA A 24 -5.62 0.14 6.03
C ALA A 24 -6.87 0.42 6.85
N ARG A 25 -7.46 -0.61 7.44
CA ARG A 25 -8.57 -0.52 8.39
C ARG A 25 -8.03 -0.75 9.79
N VAL A 26 -8.14 0.27 10.63
CA VAL A 26 -7.68 0.26 12.01
C VAL A 26 -8.89 0.20 12.92
N PRO A 27 -9.11 -0.90 13.67
CA PRO A 27 -10.29 -1.05 14.51
C PRO A 27 -10.32 0.03 15.59
N LEU A 28 -11.50 0.58 15.85
CA LEU A 28 -11.74 1.52 16.96
C LEU A 28 -12.02 0.80 18.28
N PHE A 29 -12.61 -0.39 18.17
CA PHE A 29 -13.00 -1.24 19.28
C PHE A 29 -12.64 -2.69 18.97
N ASP A 30 -12.48 -3.51 20.01
CA ASP A 30 -12.08 -4.91 19.91
C ASP A 30 -13.14 -5.82 19.25
N ASP A 31 -14.38 -5.33 19.10
CA ASP A 31 -15.48 -6.06 18.46
C ASP A 31 -15.43 -6.03 16.91
N GLY A 32 -14.52 -5.23 16.34
CA GLY A 32 -14.28 -5.14 14.90
C GLY A 32 -15.40 -4.50 14.08
N GLY A 33 -16.43 -3.94 14.73
CA GLY A 33 -17.59 -3.36 14.05
C GLY A 33 -17.30 -1.99 13.43
N GLU A 34 -16.43 -1.20 14.06
CA GLU A 34 -16.04 0.13 13.59
C GLU A 34 -14.53 0.24 13.39
N TYR A 35 -14.13 0.93 12.32
CA TYR A 35 -12.72 1.14 11.99
C TYR A 35 -12.48 2.51 11.34
N LYS A 36 -11.25 3.00 11.45
CA LYS A 36 -10.73 4.12 10.65
C LYS A 36 -10.04 3.59 9.42
N SER A 37 -10.36 4.18 8.26
CA SER A 37 -9.69 3.87 7.00
C SER A 37 -8.58 4.87 6.68
N TYR A 38 -7.44 4.34 6.24
CA TYR A 38 -6.33 5.10 5.69
C TYR A 38 -6.03 4.58 4.29
N PHE A 39 -5.82 5.47 3.32
CA PHE A 39 -5.60 5.13 1.93
C PHE A 39 -4.24 5.62 1.44
N SER A 40 -3.61 4.90 0.52
CA SER A 40 -2.48 5.42 -0.25
C SER A 40 -2.36 4.71 -1.59
N ASP A 41 -1.88 5.41 -2.60
CA ASP A 41 -1.63 4.83 -3.93
C ASP A 41 -0.44 3.85 -3.96
N THR A 42 0.34 3.79 -2.88
CA THR A 42 1.48 2.88 -2.72
C THR A 42 1.45 2.25 -1.33
N ILE A 43 1.70 0.94 -1.24
CA ILE A 43 1.75 0.23 0.06
C ILE A 43 2.86 0.78 0.97
N CYS A 44 4.04 1.09 0.43
CA CYS A 44 5.12 1.70 1.20
C CYS A 44 4.74 3.10 1.73
N GLY A 45 3.94 3.87 0.99
CA GLY A 45 3.42 5.15 1.43
C GLY A 45 2.41 5.01 2.57
N LEU A 46 1.52 4.01 2.47
CA LEU A 46 0.55 3.67 3.51
C LEU A 46 1.24 3.25 4.81
N LEU A 47 2.15 2.28 4.76
CA LEU A 47 2.86 1.79 5.95
C LEU A 47 3.69 2.90 6.62
N ALA A 48 4.37 3.73 5.82
CA ALA A 48 5.10 4.89 6.35
C ALA A 48 4.19 5.89 7.06
N HIS A 49 2.95 6.07 6.57
CA HIS A 49 1.97 6.93 7.24
C HIS A 49 1.50 6.32 8.57
N LEU A 50 1.09 5.05 8.57
CA LEU A 50 0.64 4.35 9.78
C LEU A 50 1.71 4.39 10.88
N HIS A 51 2.96 4.11 10.51
CA HIS A 51 4.08 4.18 11.43
C HIS A 51 4.28 5.57 12.04
N ARG A 52 4.20 6.65 11.22
CA ARG A 52 4.28 8.03 11.73
C ARG A 52 3.13 8.40 12.67
N GLN A 53 1.97 7.77 12.51
CA GLN A 53 0.82 7.92 13.40
C GLN A 53 0.91 7.04 14.66
N GLY A 54 1.98 6.24 14.82
CA GLY A 54 2.15 5.32 15.94
C GLY A 54 1.24 4.09 15.86
N ILE A 55 0.62 3.83 14.70
CA ILE A 55 -0.27 2.69 14.50
C ILE A 55 0.60 1.45 14.24
N ARG A 56 0.50 0.46 15.13
CA ARG A 56 1.22 -0.82 15.04
C ARG A 56 0.52 -1.77 14.06
N PRO A 57 1.21 -2.81 13.54
CA PRO A 57 0.57 -3.80 12.68
C PRO A 57 -0.54 -4.61 13.33
N ASP A 58 -0.49 -4.77 14.65
CA ASP A 58 -1.44 -5.58 15.39
C ASP A 58 -2.87 -5.03 15.25
N GLY A 59 -3.81 -5.90 14.89
CA GLY A 59 -5.21 -5.55 14.63
C GLY A 59 -5.49 -4.78 13.33
N VAL A 60 -4.47 -4.40 12.54
CA VAL A 60 -4.69 -3.64 11.29
C VAL A 60 -4.94 -4.58 10.12
N SER A 61 -6.04 -4.36 9.40
CA SER A 61 -6.33 -5.05 8.14
C SER A 61 -5.84 -4.23 6.96
N LEU A 62 -5.05 -4.83 6.07
CA LEU A 62 -4.53 -4.18 4.85
C LEU A 62 -5.13 -4.80 3.61
N LEU A 63 -5.57 -3.95 2.69
CA LEU A 63 -6.33 -4.34 1.51
C LEU A 63 -5.73 -3.69 0.26
N GLU A 64 -5.67 -4.47 -0.80
CA GLU A 64 -5.45 -4.03 -2.17
C GLU A 64 -6.78 -3.80 -2.86
N ILE A 65 -6.98 -2.63 -3.44
CA ILE A 65 -8.20 -2.32 -4.19
C ILE A 65 -7.92 -2.52 -5.67
N TYR A 66 -8.43 -3.63 -6.21
CA TYR A 66 -8.34 -4.01 -7.62
C TYR A 66 -9.72 -3.89 -8.27
N ARG A 67 -9.91 -2.94 -9.20
CA ARG A 67 -11.15 -2.83 -9.99
C ARG A 67 -12.42 -2.99 -9.14
N GLU A 68 -12.50 -2.22 -8.03
CA GLU A 68 -13.61 -2.23 -7.05
C GLU A 68 -13.72 -3.49 -6.17
N THR A 69 -12.72 -4.38 -6.21
CA THR A 69 -12.62 -5.52 -5.30
C THR A 69 -11.54 -5.26 -4.26
N ASP A 70 -11.91 -5.41 -2.99
CA ASP A 70 -10.99 -5.34 -1.86
C ASP A 70 -10.38 -6.73 -1.61
N THR A 71 -9.08 -6.87 -1.81
CA THR A 71 -8.35 -8.12 -1.57
C THR A 71 -7.42 -7.96 -0.37
N PRO A 72 -7.55 -8.79 0.68
CA PRO A 72 -6.63 -8.73 1.82
C PRO A 72 -5.19 -9.03 1.41
N ILE A 73 -4.24 -8.27 1.97
CA ILE A 73 -2.81 -8.56 1.86
C ILE A 73 -2.39 -9.45 3.02
N ASP A 74 -1.58 -10.47 2.75
CA ASP A 74 -0.97 -11.27 3.81
C ASP A 74 -0.04 -10.40 4.66
N ALA A 75 -0.44 -10.13 5.91
CA ALA A 75 0.31 -9.28 6.83
C ALA A 75 1.75 -9.76 7.05
N ARG A 76 2.04 -11.07 6.87
CA ARG A 76 3.39 -11.64 7.00
C ARG A 76 4.37 -11.06 5.98
N LEU A 77 3.88 -10.50 4.87
CA LEU A 77 4.70 -9.82 3.86
C LEU A 77 5.08 -8.39 4.26
N LEU A 78 4.40 -7.85 5.29
CA LEU A 78 4.44 -6.42 5.63
C LEU A 78 5.03 -6.16 7.01
N VAL A 79 5.30 -7.22 7.78
CA VAL A 79 5.81 -7.14 9.15
C VAL A 79 7.16 -7.85 9.31
N SER A 80 8.02 -7.27 10.13
CA SER A 80 9.28 -7.88 10.53
C SER A 80 9.05 -9.03 11.53
N PRO A 81 10.06 -9.86 11.81
CA PRO A 81 9.98 -10.88 12.86
C PRO A 81 9.68 -10.32 14.26
N THR A 82 9.91 -9.03 14.51
CA THR A 82 9.60 -8.37 15.78
C THR A 82 8.18 -7.78 15.82
N GLY A 83 7.38 -7.96 14.77
CA GLY A 83 6.02 -7.43 14.68
C GLY A 83 5.95 -5.92 14.41
N GLU A 84 6.99 -5.35 13.78
CA GLU A 84 7.01 -3.96 13.33
C GLU A 84 6.79 -3.89 11.82
N TRP A 85 6.33 -2.75 11.29
CA TRP A 85 6.20 -2.56 9.84
C TRP A 85 7.54 -2.72 9.10
N LEU A 86 7.53 -3.38 7.95
CA LEU A 86 8.65 -3.38 7.02
C LEU A 86 8.71 -2.08 6.24
N PHE A 87 9.92 -1.63 5.94
CA PHE A 87 10.19 -0.46 5.08
C PHE A 87 11.14 -0.84 3.95
N LYS A 88 11.35 0.09 3.02
CA LYS A 88 12.33 -0.11 1.94
C LYS A 88 13.75 -0.26 2.54
N PRO A 89 14.59 -1.17 2.03
CA PRO A 89 14.34 -2.04 0.87
C PRO A 89 13.55 -3.32 1.19
N ASP A 90 13.56 -3.80 2.43
CA ASP A 90 13.03 -5.12 2.83
C ASP A 90 11.57 -5.35 2.44
N LEU A 91 10.72 -4.33 2.57
CA LEU A 91 9.32 -4.38 2.14
C LEU A 91 9.19 -4.68 0.65
N CYS A 92 10.03 -4.07 -0.19
CA CYS A 92 10.01 -4.29 -1.62
C CYS A 92 10.47 -5.71 -1.97
N HIS A 93 11.47 -6.23 -1.27
CA HIS A 93 11.92 -7.61 -1.45
C HIS A 93 10.84 -8.62 -1.06
N ALA A 94 10.16 -8.41 0.07
CA ALA A 94 9.06 -9.27 0.50
C ALA A 94 7.91 -9.29 -0.53
N LEU A 95 7.58 -8.13 -1.10
CA LEU A 95 6.49 -7.97 -2.07
C LEU A 95 6.87 -8.29 -3.52
N ALA A 96 8.14 -8.52 -3.84
CA ALA A 96 8.57 -8.80 -5.22
C ALA A 96 7.90 -10.06 -5.79
N SER A 97 7.66 -11.06 -4.94
CA SER A 97 6.93 -12.28 -5.32
C SER A 97 5.42 -12.06 -5.48
N HIS A 98 4.86 -11.07 -4.77
CA HIS A 98 3.43 -10.72 -4.82
C HIS A 98 3.09 -9.87 -6.05
N TYR A 99 4.04 -9.07 -6.56
CA TYR A 99 3.92 -8.33 -7.83
C TYR A 99 5.02 -8.72 -8.83
N PRO A 100 4.90 -9.90 -9.47
CA PRO A 100 5.94 -10.40 -10.36
C PRO A 100 6.19 -9.45 -11.53
N GLY A 101 7.44 -9.02 -11.70
CA GLY A 101 7.87 -8.12 -12.78
C GLY A 101 7.59 -6.63 -12.54
N HIS A 102 7.10 -6.25 -11.35
CA HIS A 102 6.76 -4.85 -11.02
C HIS A 102 7.66 -4.21 -9.96
N ILE A 103 8.38 -5.03 -9.20
CA ILE A 103 9.33 -4.58 -8.19
C ILE A 103 10.67 -5.26 -8.46
N HIS A 104 11.69 -4.46 -8.69
CA HIS A 104 13.07 -4.91 -8.83
C HIS A 104 13.99 -4.10 -7.91
N ASP A 105 15.23 -4.53 -7.75
CA ASP A 105 16.19 -3.86 -6.85
C ASP A 105 16.47 -2.41 -7.26
N SER A 106 16.42 -2.11 -8.57
CA SER A 106 16.72 -0.79 -9.12
C SER A 106 15.50 0.05 -9.51
N ASP A 107 14.32 -0.56 -9.61
CA ASP A 107 13.11 0.14 -10.08
C ASP A 107 11.81 -0.42 -9.49
N CYS A 108 10.73 0.36 -9.63
CA CYS A 108 9.43 0.02 -9.07
C CYS A 108 8.33 0.60 -9.97
N SER A 109 7.41 -0.24 -10.44
CA SER A 109 6.29 0.22 -11.29
C SER A 109 5.37 1.23 -10.60
N PHE A 110 5.44 1.37 -9.28
CA PHE A 110 4.67 2.34 -8.50
C PHE A 110 5.38 3.71 -8.37
N SER A 111 6.59 3.89 -8.90
CA SER A 111 7.39 5.10 -8.69
C SER A 111 6.79 6.37 -9.33
N ASP A 112 5.87 6.22 -10.27
CA ASP A 112 5.13 7.31 -10.90
C ASP A 112 3.88 7.74 -10.09
N ARG A 113 3.59 7.05 -8.98
CA ARG A 113 2.51 7.39 -8.05
C ARG A 113 3.07 8.28 -6.93
N ILE A 114 2.32 9.31 -6.58
CA ILE A 114 2.67 10.15 -5.43
C ILE A 114 2.17 9.42 -4.18
N PRO A 115 3.01 9.19 -3.16
CA PRO A 115 2.55 8.68 -1.87
C PRO A 115 1.77 9.80 -1.19
N HIS A 116 0.48 9.90 -1.49
CA HIS A 116 -0.43 10.82 -0.83
C HIS A 116 -1.32 9.99 0.10
N PRO A 117 -0.86 9.69 1.32
CA PRO A 117 -1.70 9.02 2.28
C PRO A 117 -2.88 9.94 2.64
N ALA A 118 -4.09 9.41 2.58
CA ALA A 118 -5.32 10.07 3.02
C ALA A 118 -5.90 9.28 4.20
N GLY A 119 -6.44 9.96 5.19
CA GLY A 119 -7.01 9.36 6.39
C GLY A 119 -7.64 10.44 7.27
N PRO A 120 -8.37 10.06 8.32
CA PRO A 120 -8.95 11.00 9.27
C PRO A 120 -7.89 11.84 10.00
#